data_AF-A0A9E4I5E1-F1
#
_entry.id   AF-A0A9E4I5E1-F1
#
_cell.length_a   1.000
_cell.length_b   1.000
_cell.length_c   1.000
_cell.angle_alpha   90.00
_cell.angle_beta   90.00
_cell.angle_gamma   90.00
#
_symmetry.space_group_name_H-M   'P 1'
#
loop_
_entity.id
_entity.type
_entity.pdbx_description
1 polymer ?
#
loop_
_entity_poly.entity_id
_entity_poly.type
_entity_poly.pdbx_seq_one_letter_code
_entity_poly.pdbx_strand_id
1 'polypeptide(L)'
;MFSLYLDLNDLTITRAQAQERMFAKLAKQRFLLDMRPLLPAAKAEALTEEATTDAFHRVFVKLVNVLPGESWARTPEMKERFGISW
;
A
#
# COMPACT_ATOMS: atom_id res chain seq x y z
N MET A 1 1.03 -15.72 6.91
CA MET A 1 1.95 -15.80 5.75
C MET A 1 2.90 -14.60 5.67
N PHE A 2 2.42 -13.34 5.67
CA PHE A 2 3.31 -12.17 5.56
C PHE A 2 4.23 -11.95 6.77
N SER A 3 3.73 -12.10 8.01
CA SER A 3 4.58 -11.99 9.19
C SER A 3 5.71 -13.04 9.18
N LEU A 4 5.40 -14.28 8.78
CA LEU A 4 6.41 -15.32 8.61
C LEU A 4 7.47 -14.98 7.55
N TYR A 5 7.07 -14.30 6.47
CA TYR A 5 8.02 -13.80 5.47
C TYR A 5 8.95 -12.73 6.06
N LEU A 6 8.40 -11.80 6.87
CA LEU A 6 9.20 -10.78 7.54
C LEU A 6 10.21 -11.42 8.51
N ASP A 7 9.75 -12.38 9.31
CA ASP A 7 10.58 -13.11 10.27
C ASP A 7 11.70 -13.89 9.56
N LEU A 8 11.39 -14.57 8.46
CA LEU A 8 12.36 -15.34 7.66
C LEU A 8 13.46 -14.46 7.03
N ASN A 9 13.17 -13.18 6.79
CA ASN A 9 14.12 -12.24 6.18
C ASN A 9 14.75 -11.30 7.22
N ASP A 10 14.50 -11.52 8.52
CA ASP A 10 14.91 -10.65 9.63
C ASP A 10 14.50 -9.17 9.43
N LEU A 11 13.37 -8.97 8.74
CA LEU A 11 12.84 -7.65 8.39
C LEU A 11 11.80 -7.23 9.42
N THR A 12 12.23 -6.44 10.40
CA THR A 12 11.28 -5.78 11.32
C THR A 12 10.73 -4.51 10.68
N ILE A 13 9.42 -4.45 10.46
CA ILE A 13 8.72 -3.23 10.04
C ILE A 13 7.58 -2.93 11.00
N THR A 14 7.56 -1.71 11.54
CA THR A 14 6.46 -1.27 12.40
C THR A 14 5.22 -0.93 11.58
N ARG A 15 4.03 -0.97 12.21
CA ARG A 15 2.79 -0.49 11.57
C ARG A 15 2.98 0.93 11.00
N ALA A 16 3.57 1.84 11.77
CA ALA A 16 3.80 3.21 11.33
C ALA A 16 4.66 3.29 10.04
N GLN A 17 5.79 2.56 10.00
CA GLN A 17 6.66 2.52 8.82
C GLN A 17 5.95 1.89 7.61
N ALA A 18 5.13 0.87 7.82
CA ALA A 18 4.34 0.26 6.75
C ALA A 18 3.30 1.23 6.18
N GLN A 19 2.60 1.99 7.04
CA GLN A 19 1.64 3.02 6.62
C GLN A 19 2.31 4.14 5.84
N GLU A 20 3.44 4.67 6.35
CA GLU A 20 4.24 5.69 5.66
C GLU A 20 4.66 5.23 4.25
N ARG A 21 5.25 4.04 4.14
CA ARG A 21 5.67 3.47 2.85
C ARG A 21 4.51 3.26 1.89
N MET A 22 3.33 2.90 2.41
CA MET A 22 2.14 2.71 1.58
C MET A 22 1.68 4.04 0.99
N PHE A 23 1.54 5.09 1.81
CA PHE A 23 1.21 6.43 1.32
C PHE A 23 2.26 7.00 0.37
N ALA A 24 3.54 6.71 0.60
CA ALA A 24 4.62 7.10 -0.31
C ALA A 24 4.48 6.45 -1.69
N LYS A 25 3.92 5.23 -1.79
CA LYS A 25 3.59 4.60 -3.09
C LYS A 25 2.46 5.33 -3.80
N LEU A 26 1.42 5.73 -3.07
CA LEU A 26 0.28 6.46 -3.64
C LEU A 26 0.68 7.86 -4.13
N ALA A 27 1.61 8.53 -3.42
CA ALA A 27 2.16 9.81 -3.83
C ALA A 27 2.95 9.76 -5.15
N LYS A 28 3.45 8.58 -5.56
CA LYS A 28 4.19 8.42 -6.82
C LYS A 28 3.23 8.34 -7.99
N GLN A 29 3.05 9.46 -8.69
CA GLN A 29 2.19 9.57 -9.88
C GLN A 29 2.49 8.53 -10.99
N ARG A 30 3.72 8.00 -11.05
CA ARG A 30 4.12 7.01 -12.07
C ARG A 30 4.02 5.55 -11.62
N PHE A 31 3.54 5.27 -10.41
CA PHE A 31 3.50 3.91 -9.87
C PHE A 31 2.82 2.90 -10.81
N LEU A 32 1.68 3.29 -11.42
CA LEU A 32 0.98 2.43 -12.37
C LEU A 32 1.69 2.30 -13.71
N LEU A 33 2.32 3.38 -14.18
CA LEU A 33 3.12 3.36 -15.40
C LEU A 33 4.34 2.44 -15.26
N ASP A 34 4.97 2.44 -14.09
CA ASP A 34 6.12 1.59 -13.78
C ASP A 34 5.71 0.11 -13.66
N MET A 35 4.47 -0.18 -13.26
CA MET A 35 3.95 -1.54 -13.13
C MET A 35 3.47 -2.15 -14.45
N ARG A 36 2.88 -1.35 -15.36
CA ARG A 36 2.36 -1.84 -16.66
C ARG A 36 3.34 -2.71 -17.45
N PRO A 37 4.64 -2.38 -17.61
CA PRO A 37 5.56 -3.21 -18.39
C PRO A 37 5.91 -4.56 -17.73
N LEU A 38 5.63 -4.72 -16.43
CA LEU A 38 5.89 -5.96 -15.69
C LEU A 38 4.73 -6.97 -15.80
N LEU A 39 3.64 -6.60 -16.48
CA LEU A 39 2.42 -7.39 -16.54
C LEU A 39 2.15 -7.90 -17.97
N PRO A 40 1.58 -9.11 -18.11
CA PRO A 40 1.01 -9.54 -19.37
C PRO A 40 -0.07 -8.55 -19.86
N ALA A 41 -0.19 -8.36 -21.17
CA ALA A 41 -1.06 -7.34 -21.78
C ALA A 41 -2.49 -7.32 -21.22
N ALA A 42 -3.12 -8.50 -21.08
CA ALA A 42 -4.47 -8.63 -20.52
C ALA A 42 -4.60 -8.13 -19.06
N LYS A 43 -3.52 -8.19 -18.26
CA LYS A 43 -3.50 -7.66 -16.89
C LYS A 43 -3.12 -6.18 -16.84
N ALA A 44 -2.36 -5.69 -17.81
CA ALA A 44 -1.99 -4.28 -17.91
C ALA A 44 -3.22 -3.39 -18.22
N GLU A 45 -4.18 -3.89 -19.00
CA GLU A 45 -5.44 -3.19 -19.29
C GLU A 45 -6.35 -3.08 -18.05
N ALA A 46 -6.32 -4.08 -17.16
CA ALA A 46 -7.06 -4.07 -15.91
C ALA A 46 -6.45 -3.15 -14.83
N LEU A 47 -5.29 -2.54 -15.08
CA LEU A 47 -4.57 -1.68 -14.14
C LEU A 47 -5.10 -0.24 -14.17
N THR A 48 -6.38 -0.08 -13.81
CA THR A 48 -7.06 1.23 -13.75
C THR A 48 -6.80 1.95 -12.42
N GLU A 49 -7.07 3.25 -12.36
CA GLU A 49 -6.99 4.03 -11.11
C GLU A 49 -7.95 3.50 -10.03
N GLU A 50 -9.15 3.09 -10.43
CA GLU A 50 -10.14 2.49 -9.53
C GLU A 50 -9.65 1.16 -8.95
N ALA A 51 -9.16 0.25 -9.80
CA ALA A 51 -8.60 -1.03 -9.37
C ALA A 51 -7.39 -0.83 -8.44
N THR A 52 -6.60 0.20 -8.69
CA THR A 52 -5.47 0.60 -7.85
C THR A 52 -5.92 1.08 -6.49
N THR A 53 -6.97 1.90 -6.45
CA THR A 53 -7.53 2.46 -5.21
C THR A 53 -8.14 1.35 -4.35
N ASP A 54 -8.88 0.42 -4.95
CA ASP A 54 -9.41 -0.75 -4.24
C ASP A 54 -8.29 -1.67 -3.73
N ALA A 55 -7.27 -1.93 -4.55
CA ALA A 55 -6.11 -2.71 -4.13
C ALA A 55 -5.36 -2.03 -2.97
N PHE A 56 -5.19 -0.71 -3.02
CA PHE A 56 -4.58 0.08 -1.95
C PHE A 56 -5.37 -0.06 -0.65
N HIS A 57 -6.69 0.15 -0.70
CA HIS A 57 -7.58 0.00 0.45
C HIS A 57 -7.46 -1.40 1.07
N ARG A 58 -7.55 -2.46 0.25
CA ARG A 58 -7.47 -3.84 0.72
C ARG A 58 -6.14 -4.12 1.41
N VAL A 59 -5.02 -3.71 0.83
CA VAL A 59 -3.69 -3.91 1.44
C VAL A 59 -3.56 -3.09 2.71
N PHE A 60 -4.00 -1.83 2.71
CA PHE A 60 -3.90 -0.97 3.89
C PHE A 60 -4.68 -1.55 5.07
N VAL A 61 -5.93 -1.95 4.85
CA VAL A 61 -6.80 -2.45 5.93
C VAL A 61 -6.45 -3.88 6.34
N LYS A 62 -6.23 -4.79 5.37
CA LYS A 62 -6.07 -6.22 5.67
C LYS A 62 -4.64 -6.64 5.96
N LEU A 63 -3.64 -5.86 5.55
CA LEU A 63 -2.23 -6.19 5.75
C LEU A 63 -1.51 -5.18 6.66
N VAL A 64 -1.63 -3.90 6.37
CA VAL A 64 -0.84 -2.88 7.07
C VAL A 64 -1.40 -2.58 8.46
N ASN A 65 -2.71 -2.36 8.57
CA ASN A 65 -3.35 -2.04 9.86
C ASN A 65 -3.35 -3.19 10.86
N VAL A 66 -3.13 -4.43 10.42
CA VAL A 66 -3.05 -5.60 11.30
C VAL A 66 -1.65 -5.81 11.88
N LEU A 67 -0.62 -5.11 11.38
CA LEU A 67 0.74 -5.18 11.94
C LEU A 67 0.75 -4.63 13.38
N PRO A 68 1.59 -5.15 14.29
CA PRO A 68 1.65 -4.66 15.66
C PRO A 68 2.28 -3.24 15.75
N GLY A 69 2.00 -2.57 16.87
CA GLY A 69 2.52 -1.24 17.18
C GLY A 69 1.56 -0.09 16.88
N GLU A 70 2.05 1.12 17.10
CA GLU A 70 1.26 2.35 16.92
C GLU A 70 1.07 2.69 15.44
N SER A 71 -0.05 3.34 15.14
CA SER A 71 -0.32 3.91 13.84
C SER A 71 0.59 5.12 13.58
N TRP A 72 0.92 5.37 12.33
CA TRP A 72 1.64 6.55 11.91
C TRP A 72 0.80 7.80 12.16
N ALA A 73 1.35 8.76 12.89
CA ALA A 73 0.65 9.97 13.32
C ALA A 73 0.06 10.80 12.16
N ARG A 74 0.67 10.74 10.97
CA ARG A 74 0.22 11.48 9.77
C ARG A 74 -0.81 10.73 8.93
N THR A 75 -1.25 9.55 9.37
CA THR A 75 -2.29 8.78 8.65
C THR A 75 -3.57 9.60 8.40
N PRO A 76 -4.13 10.35 9.37
CA PRO A 76 -5.33 11.15 9.12
C PRO A 76 -5.12 12.24 8.06
N GLU A 77 -4.02 12.99 8.17
CA GLU A 77 -3.62 14.04 7.20
C GLU A 77 -3.49 13.47 5.79
N MET A 78 -2.85 12.30 5.65
CA MET A 78 -2.63 11.69 4.35
C MET A 78 -3.90 11.09 3.76
N LYS A 79 -4.82 10.57 4.59
CA LYS A 79 -6.14 10.16 4.13
C LYS A 79 -6.92 11.35 3.55
N GLU A 80 -6.93 12.49 4.25
CA GLU A 80 -7.57 13.71 3.77
C GLU A 80 -6.96 14.19 2.44
N ARG A 81 -5.62 14.26 2.36
CA ARG A 81 -4.89 14.67 1.14
C ARG A 81 -5.26 13.84 -0.09
N PHE A 82 -5.50 12.55 0.08
CA PHE A 82 -5.85 11.64 -1.00
C PHE A 82 -7.36 11.38 -1.14
N GLY A 83 -8.20 12.07 -0.37
CA GLY A 83 -9.66 11.90 -0.42
C GLY A 83 -10.14 10.53 0.06
N ILE A 84 -9.40 9.88 0.97
CA ILE A 84 -9.70 8.56 1.51
C ILE A 84 -10.64 8.68 2.72
N SER A 85 -11.78 7.98 2.68
CA SER A 85 -12.84 8.06 3.69
C SER A 85 -12.97 6.86 4.64
N TRP A 86 -12.29 5.75 4.34
CA TRP A 86 -12.23 4.53 5.16
C TRP A 86 -11.08 4.59 6.16
#